data_AF-A0A816HPQ6-F1
#
_entry.id   AF-A0A816HPQ6-F1
#
_cell.length_a   1.000
_cell.length_b   1.000
_cell.length_c   1.000
_cell.angle_alpha   90.00
_cell.angle_beta   90.00
_cell.angle_gamma   90.00
#
_symmetry.space_group_name_H-M   'P 1'
#
loop_
_entity.id
_entity.type
_entity.pdbx_description
1 polymer ?
#
loop_
_entity_poly.entity_id
_entity_poly.type
_entity_poly.pdbx_seq_one_letter_code
_entity_poly.pdbx_strand_id
1 'polypeptide(L)'
;MEEYSVAAQIWKLSSIDMCEIARNSVLMSGYPDEVKKAWLGVDYKQAGIAGNDMHRSNVPNTRIGYRYDVLCEELHLLKVAYHSRQEVILFHL
;
A
#
# COMPACT_ATOMS: atom_id res chain seq x y z
N MET A 1 -6.45 -19.90 4.53
CA MET A 1 -6.17 -19.76 5.98
C MET A 1 -4.87 -20.44 6.36
N GLU A 2 -4.65 -21.70 5.96
CA GLU A 2 -3.43 -22.45 6.30
C GLU A 2 -2.13 -21.76 5.88
N GLU A 3 -2.02 -21.29 4.63
CA GLU A 3 -0.83 -20.59 4.12
C GLU A 3 -0.49 -19.34 4.94
N TYR A 4 -1.53 -18.58 5.31
CA TYR A 4 -1.41 -17.38 6.13
C TYR A 4 -0.95 -17.72 7.55
N SER A 5 -1.47 -18.78 8.15
CA SER A 5 -1.05 -19.24 9.48
C SER A 5 0.42 -19.67 9.50
N VAL A 6 0.87 -20.40 8.48
CA VAL A 6 2.27 -20.83 8.35
C VAL A 6 3.19 -19.63 8.13
N ALA A 7 2.86 -18.73 7.20
CA ALA A 7 3.62 -17.52 6.94
C ALA A 7 3.74 -16.61 8.17
N ALA A 8 2.65 -16.46 8.93
CA ALA A 8 2.66 -15.66 10.15
C ALA A 8 3.63 -16.19 11.19
N GLN A 9 3.71 -17.52 11.35
CA GLN A 9 4.64 -18.15 12.29
C GLN A 9 6.10 -18.01 11.83
N ILE A 10 6.37 -18.24 10.55
CA ILE A 10 7.73 -18.21 9.99
C ILE A 10 8.29 -16.78 10.02
N TRP A 11 7.52 -15.80 9.58
CA TRP A 11 7.97 -14.41 9.45
C TRP A 11 7.58 -13.52 10.64
N LYS A 12 7.02 -14.10 11.69
CA LYS A 12 6.60 -13.40 12.92
C LYS A 12 5.64 -12.24 12.62
N LEU A 13 4.70 -12.46 11.70
CA LEU A 13 3.73 -11.45 11.30
C LEU A 13 2.69 -11.25 12.41
N SER A 14 2.42 -9.98 12.72
CA SER A 14 1.33 -9.59 13.61
C SER A 14 -0.02 -9.71 12.93
N SER A 15 -1.10 -9.63 13.70
CA SER A 15 -2.47 -9.57 13.14
C SER A 15 -2.66 -8.40 12.18
N ILE A 16 -2.02 -7.26 12.44
CA ILE A 16 -2.07 -6.08 11.56
C ILE A 16 -1.38 -6.38 10.22
N ASP A 17 -0.25 -7.08 10.23
CA ASP A 17 0.46 -7.46 9.00
C ASP A 17 -0.42 -8.40 8.15
N MET A 18 -1.08 -9.35 8.78
CA MET A 18 -1.99 -10.27 8.12
C MET A 18 -3.20 -9.54 7.51
N CYS A 19 -3.79 -8.60 8.25
CA CYS A 19 -4.87 -7.76 7.76
C CYS A 19 -4.42 -6.85 6.61
N GLU A 20 -3.21 -6.30 6.66
CA GLU A 20 -2.64 -5.49 5.58
C GLU A 20 -2.47 -6.32 4.29
N ILE A 21 -1.93 -7.54 4.40
CA ILE A 21 -1.79 -8.46 3.26
C ILE A 21 -3.16 -8.86 2.70
N ALA A 22 -4.13 -9.17 3.57
CA ALA A 22 -5.48 -9.52 3.14
C ALA A 22 -6.17 -8.36 2.40
N ARG A 23 -6.07 -7.14 2.94
CA ARG A 23 -6.57 -5.91 2.30
C ARG A 23 -5.96 -5.74 0.91
N ASN A 24 -4.65 -5.85 0.80
CA ASN A 24 -3.95 -5.67 -0.48
C ASN A 24 -4.28 -6.77 -1.49
N SER A 25 -4.51 -8.00 -1.03
CA SER A 25 -5.01 -9.09 -1.88
C SER A 25 -6.36 -8.77 -2.51
N VAL A 26 -7.29 -8.18 -1.74
CA VAL A 26 -8.58 -7.71 -2.28
C VAL A 26 -8.37 -6.59 -3.30
N LEU A 27 -7.49 -5.63 -3.02
CA LEU A 27 -7.19 -4.54 -3.96
C LEU A 27 -6.68 -5.06 -5.31
N MET A 28 -5.73 -5.98 -5.30
CA MET A 28 -5.07 -6.54 -6.48
C MET A 28 -5.91 -7.59 -7.23
N SER A 29 -6.95 -8.14 -6.60
CA SER A 29 -7.81 -9.15 -7.21
C SER A 29 -8.59 -8.62 -8.42
N GLY A 30 -9.16 -9.54 -9.21
CA GLY A 30 -10.08 -9.23 -10.31
C GLY A 30 -11.55 -9.07 -9.91
N TYR A 31 -11.89 -8.93 -8.62
CA TYR A 31 -13.29 -8.84 -8.19
C TYR A 31 -13.98 -7.55 -8.70
N PRO A 32 -15.31 -7.59 -8.92
CA PRO A 32 -16.09 -6.40 -9.26
C PRO A 32 -15.94 -5.28 -8.22
N ASP A 33 -16.11 -4.04 -8.67
CA ASP A 33 -15.96 -2.84 -7.85
C ASP A 33 -16.92 -2.83 -6.66
N GLU A 34 -18.15 -3.29 -6.86
CA GLU A 34 -19.21 -3.37 -5.84
C GLU A 34 -18.81 -4.31 -4.69
N VAL A 35 -18.17 -5.43 -5.03
CA VAL A 35 -17.65 -6.39 -4.04
C VAL A 35 -16.50 -5.78 -3.27
N LYS A 36 -15.57 -5.10 -3.96
CA LYS A 36 -14.45 -4.41 -3.30
C LYS A 36 -14.92 -3.30 -2.37
N LYS A 37 -15.92 -2.51 -2.77
CA LYS A 37 -16.55 -1.49 -1.91
C LYS A 37 -17.22 -2.12 -0.69
N ALA A 38 -17.91 -3.26 -0.88
CA ALA A 38 -18.54 -3.99 0.21
C ALA A 38 -17.52 -4.59 1.20
N TRP A 39 -16.29 -4.89 0.79
CA TRP A 39 -15.26 -5.43 1.69
C TRP A 39 -14.32 -4.38 2.27
N LEU A 40 -13.97 -3.34 1.52
CA LEU A 40 -12.94 -2.37 1.90
C LEU A 40 -13.47 -0.96 2.20
N GLY A 41 -14.71 -0.67 1.84
CA GLY A 41 -15.33 0.65 1.95
C GLY A 41 -15.46 1.36 0.60
N VAL A 42 -16.36 2.33 0.53
CA VAL A 42 -16.67 3.06 -0.71
C VAL A 42 -15.48 3.85 -1.25
N ASP A 43 -14.60 4.30 -0.35
CA ASP A 43 -13.45 5.14 -0.66
C ASP A 43 -12.16 4.36 -0.93
N TYR A 44 -12.22 3.03 -1.08
CA TYR A 44 -11.02 2.16 -1.16
C TYR A 44 -10.00 2.53 -2.25
N LYS A 45 -10.40 3.30 -3.26
CA LYS A 45 -9.56 3.80 -4.36
C LYS A 45 -8.79 5.08 -4.02
N GLN A 46 -9.13 5.77 -2.92
CA GLN A 46 -8.42 6.96 -2.48
C GLN A 46 -7.02 6.59 -1.97
N ALA A 47 -6.08 7.52 -2.12
CA ALA A 47 -4.70 7.31 -1.70
C ALA A 47 -4.54 7.49 -0.18
N GLY A 48 -3.56 6.79 0.39
CA GLY A 48 -3.20 6.89 1.81
C GLY A 48 -4.37 6.54 2.74
N ILE A 49 -4.45 7.26 3.86
CA ILE A 49 -5.44 7.00 4.93
C ILE A 49 -6.89 7.18 4.46
N ALA A 50 -7.12 8.02 3.45
CA ALA A 50 -8.46 8.33 2.96
C ALA A 50 -9.13 7.11 2.30
N GLY A 51 -8.33 6.17 1.78
CA GLY A 51 -8.83 4.91 1.21
C GLY A 51 -8.88 3.74 2.19
N ASN A 52 -8.75 3.99 3.49
CA ASN A 52 -8.77 2.94 4.50
C ASN A 52 -9.92 3.09 5.49
N ASP A 53 -10.91 2.21 5.39
CA ASP A 53 -11.91 2.01 6.43
C ASP A 53 -11.39 0.99 7.45
N MET A 54 -10.93 1.48 8.61
CA MET A 54 -10.36 0.66 9.69
C MET A 54 -11.35 -0.39 10.22
N HIS A 55 -12.66 -0.12 10.18
CA HIS A 55 -13.67 -1.07 10.67
C HIS A 55 -13.85 -2.27 9.74
N ARG A 56 -13.41 -2.13 8.49
CA ARG A 56 -13.49 -3.18 7.48
C ARG A 56 -12.17 -3.89 7.27
N SER A 57 -11.08 -3.14 7.13
CA SER A 57 -9.75 -3.69 6.86
C SER A 57 -9.05 -4.23 8.10
N ASN A 58 -9.41 -3.73 9.29
CA ASN A 58 -8.69 -3.97 10.53
C ASN A 58 -7.20 -3.55 10.50
N VAL A 59 -6.84 -2.64 9.59
CA VAL A 59 -5.50 -2.04 9.49
C VAL A 59 -5.57 -0.62 10.03
N PRO A 60 -4.78 -0.24 11.05
CA PRO A 60 -4.77 1.12 11.59
C PRO A 60 -4.33 2.17 10.56
N ASN A 61 -4.93 3.36 10.62
CA ASN A 61 -4.54 4.48 9.76
C ASN A 61 -3.09 4.91 9.94
N THR A 62 -2.50 4.72 11.11
CA THR A 62 -1.06 4.99 11.33
C THR A 62 -0.17 4.10 10.45
N ARG A 63 -0.54 2.81 10.26
CA ARG A 63 0.16 1.89 9.35
C ARG A 63 0.04 2.37 7.90
N ILE A 64 -1.18 2.67 7.44
CA ILE A 64 -1.42 3.10 6.06
C ILE A 64 -0.78 4.47 5.77
N GLY A 65 -0.84 5.40 6.73
CA GLY A 65 -0.20 6.71 6.64
C GLY A 65 1.31 6.56 6.46
N TYR A 66 1.97 5.80 7.33
CA TYR A 66 3.40 5.54 7.20
C TYR A 66 3.79 4.95 5.84
N ARG A 67 3.03 3.95 5.34
CA ARG A 67 3.27 3.36 4.01
C ARG A 67 3.17 4.39 2.89
N TYR A 68 2.18 5.26 2.98
CA TYR A 68 1.93 6.29 1.97
C TYR A 68 2.98 7.39 1.99
N ASP A 69 3.38 7.84 3.18
CA ASP A 69 4.40 8.88 3.36
C ASP A 69 5.75 8.41 2.81
N VAL A 70 6.18 7.19 3.18
CA VAL A 70 7.43 6.59 2.66
C VAL A 70 7.38 6.45 1.14
N LEU A 71 6.27 5.98 0.57
CA LEU A 71 6.12 5.88 -0.89
C LEU A 71 6.26 7.26 -1.57
N CYS A 72 5.64 8.30 -1.00
CA CYS A 72 5.73 9.65 -1.54
C CYS A 72 7.17 10.19 -1.48
N GLU A 73 7.87 9.92 -0.38
CA GLU A 73 9.28 10.29 -0.20
C GLU A 73 10.18 9.56 -1.20
N GLU A 74 10.05 8.24 -1.33
CA GLU A 74 10.82 7.45 -2.30
C GLU A 74 10.59 7.92 -3.74
N LEU A 75 9.33 8.18 -4.11
CA LEU A 75 9.00 8.74 -5.43
C LEU A 75 9.56 10.14 -5.64
N HIS A 76 9.60 10.97 -4.59
CA HIS A 76 10.21 12.29 -4.65
C HIS A 76 11.72 12.18 -4.90
N LEU A 77 12.42 11.30 -4.18
CA LEU A 77 13.85 11.06 -4.38
C LEU A 77 14.17 10.59 -5.81
N LEU A 78 13.37 9.67 -6.36
CA LEU A 78 13.52 9.22 -7.74
C LEU A 78 13.31 10.35 -8.75
N LYS A 79 12.30 11.21 -8.53
CA LYS A 79 12.05 12.37 -9.39
C LYS A 79 13.23 13.33 -9.37
N VAL A 80 13.76 13.66 -8.19
CA VAL A 80 14.92 14.55 -8.07
C VAL A 80 16.13 13.94 -8.78
N ALA A 81 16.46 12.67 -8.51
CA ALA A 81 17.57 11.98 -9.14
C ALA A 81 17.46 11.92 -10.68
N TYR A 82 16.24 11.73 -11.20
CA TYR A 82 15.98 11.75 -12.63
C TYR A 82 16.27 13.12 -13.26
N HIS A 83 15.79 14.22 -12.65
CA HIS A 83 16.03 15.58 -13.15
C HIS A 83 17.51 15.96 -13.08
N SER A 84 18.19 15.66 -11.97
CA SER A 84 19.63 15.91 -11.84
C SER A 84 20.46 15.14 -12.88
N ARG A 85 20.05 13.91 -13.23
CA ARG A 85 20.72 13.14 -14.30
C ARG A 85 20.48 13.74 -15.69
N GLN A 86 19.28 14.26 -15.98
CA GLN A 86 19.00 14.91 -17.26
C GLN A 86 19.84 16.18 -17.46
N GLU A 87 19.97 17.00 -16.42
CA GLU A 87 20.82 18.21 -16.46
C GLU A 87 22.28 17.85 -16.74
N VAL A 88 22.84 16.84 -16.06
CA VAL A 88 24.22 16.39 -16.30
C VAL A 88 24.43 15.88 -17.74
N ILE A 89 23.47 15.15 -18.31
CA ILE A 89 23.56 14.67 -19.70
C ILE A 89 23.50 15.86 -20.69
N LEU A 90 22.68 16.88 -20.40
CA LEU A 90 22.60 18.11 -21.20
C LEU A 90 23.87 18.97 -21.14
N PHE A 91 24.63 18.94 -20.04
CA PHE A 91 25.92 19.65 -19.94
C PHE A 91 27.10 18.90 -20.57
N HIS A 92 26.95 17.62 -20.88
CA HIS A 92 27.99 16.78 -21.51
C HIS A 92 27.76 16.53 -23.01
N LEU A 93 26.74 17.15 -23.60
CA LEU A 93 26.51 17.26 -25.05
C LEU A 93 26.72 18.72 -25.49
#